data_AF-A0A523WCT8-F1
#
_entry.id   AF-A0A523WCT8-F1
#
_cell.length_a   1.000
_cell.length_b   1.000
_cell.length_c   1.000
_cell.angle_alpha   90.00
_cell.angle_beta   90.00
_cell.angle_gamma   90.00
#
_symmetry.space_group_name_H-M   'P 1'
#
loop_
_entity.id
_entity.type
_entity.pdbx_description
1 polymer ?
#
loop_
_entity_poly.entity_id
_entity_poly.type
_entity_poly.pdbx_seq_one_letter_code
_entity_poly.pdbx_strand_id
1 'polypeptide(L)'
;MDTITEKQENYIKILSSYEYSKKEDRKDIENCLKENGKKSISQLSKKEASELIKILLQRPTEYTFACGKKAILHKQEVNSYHVLGDIDACGHACPDKAINGDVNNCPFWKEHPNGI
;
A
#
# COMPACT_ATOMS: atom_id res chain seq x y z
N MET A 1 -15.03 -17.92 -19.65
CA MET A 1 -15.35 -16.56 -19.18
C MET A 1 -14.12 -16.00 -18.50
N ASP A 2 -13.71 -14.78 -18.84
CA ASP A 2 -12.53 -14.13 -18.23
C ASP A 2 -12.92 -13.34 -16.97
N THR A 3 -13.42 -14.05 -15.97
CA THR A 3 -13.85 -13.47 -14.69
C THR A 3 -12.66 -13.22 -13.77
N ILE A 4 -12.80 -12.24 -12.88
CA ILE A 4 -11.86 -11.98 -11.78
C ILE A 4 -11.47 -13.28 -11.04
N THR A 5 -10.21 -13.35 -10.62
CA THR A 5 -9.72 -14.45 -9.78
C THR A 5 -9.96 -14.16 -8.30
N GLU A 6 -10.11 -15.19 -7.49
CA GLU A 6 -10.24 -15.05 -6.03
C GLU A 6 -9.08 -14.22 -5.42
N LYS A 7 -7.86 -14.43 -5.92
CA LYS A 7 -6.68 -13.67 -5.49
C LYS A 7 -6.83 -12.17 -5.75
N GLN A 8 -7.33 -11.79 -6.93
CA GLN A 8 -7.55 -10.38 -7.26
C GLN A 8 -8.65 -9.77 -6.40
N GLU A 9 -9.76 -10.50 -6.19
CA GLU A 9 -10.85 -10.02 -5.34
C GLU A 9 -10.38 -9.80 -3.89
N ASN A 10 -9.64 -10.77 -3.33
CA ASN A 10 -9.08 -10.65 -2.00
C ASN A 10 -8.06 -9.51 -1.91
N TYR A 11 -7.25 -9.30 -2.95
CA TYR A 11 -6.29 -8.22 -2.96
C TYR A 11 -6.95 -6.84 -3.02
N ILE A 12 -8.03 -6.67 -3.79
CA ILE A 12 -8.84 -5.44 -3.78
C ILE A 12 -9.39 -5.17 -2.37
N LYS A 13 -9.89 -6.20 -1.68
CA LYS A 13 -10.39 -6.07 -0.29
C LYS A 13 -9.29 -5.56 0.65
N ILE A 14 -8.09 -6.15 0.58
CA ILE A 14 -6.92 -5.73 1.37
C ILE A 14 -6.53 -4.28 1.05
N LEU A 15 -6.45 -3.93 -0.24
CA LEU A 15 -6.10 -2.57 -0.64
C LEU A 15 -7.13 -1.53 -0.19
N SER A 16 -8.40 -1.91 -0.06
CA SER A 16 -9.48 -1.04 0.41
C SER A 16 -9.66 -0.99 1.94
N SER A 17 -8.88 -1.78 2.70
CA SER A 17 -8.99 -1.82 4.17
C SER A 17 -8.12 -0.78 4.88
N TYR A 18 -7.27 -0.05 4.15
CA TYR A 18 -6.46 1.02 4.70
C TYR A 18 -7.35 2.19 5.13
N GLU A 19 -7.41 2.48 6.44
CA GLU A 19 -8.32 3.49 6.99
C GLU A 19 -8.08 4.90 6.41
N TYR A 20 -6.83 5.25 6.12
CA TYR A 20 -6.47 6.57 5.58
C TYR A 20 -7.14 6.87 4.23
N SER A 21 -7.23 5.89 3.34
CA SER A 21 -7.76 6.05 1.97
C SER A 21 -9.14 5.43 1.76
N LYS A 22 -9.76 4.88 2.81
CA LYS A 22 -10.95 4.02 2.73
C LYS A 22 -12.13 4.65 1.99
N LYS A 23 -12.31 5.97 2.12
CA LYS A 23 -13.39 6.72 1.45
C LYS A 23 -13.10 6.89 -0.04
N GLU A 24 -11.88 7.22 -0.38
CA GLU A 24 -11.39 7.41 -1.75
C GLU A 24 -11.37 6.07 -2.50
N ASP A 25 -10.90 5.00 -1.85
CA ASP A 25 -10.91 3.64 -2.38
C ASP A 25 -12.32 3.18 -2.72
N ARG A 26 -13.30 3.46 -1.84
CA ARG A 26 -14.71 3.17 -2.11
C ARG A 26 -15.20 3.89 -3.36
N LYS A 27 -14.86 5.16 -3.52
CA LYS A 27 -15.26 5.93 -4.72
C LYS A 27 -14.64 5.36 -5.99
N ASP A 28 -13.36 4.98 -5.95
CA ASP A 28 -12.69 4.38 -7.12
C ASP A 28 -13.32 3.04 -7.51
N ILE A 29 -13.66 2.22 -6.51
CA ILE A 29 -14.39 0.96 -6.73
C ILE A 29 -15.76 1.24 -7.35
N GLU A 30 -16.54 2.17 -6.78
CA GLU A 30 -17.86 2.53 -7.30
C GLU A 30 -17.79 3.07 -8.74
N ASN A 31 -16.81 3.93 -9.03
CA ASN A 31 -16.58 4.48 -10.37
C ASN A 31 -16.20 3.37 -11.35
N CYS A 32 -15.26 2.49 -10.99
CA CYS A 32 -14.86 1.36 -11.82
C CYS A 32 -16.04 0.44 -12.14
N LEU A 33 -16.87 0.11 -11.14
CA LEU A 33 -18.07 -0.71 -11.33
C LEU A 33 -19.06 -0.02 -12.27
N LYS A 34 -19.30 1.29 -12.07
CA LYS A 34 -20.21 2.08 -12.91
C LYS A 34 -19.74 2.16 -14.36
N GLU A 35 -18.47 2.46 -14.59
CA GLU A 35 -17.87 2.58 -15.93
C GLU A 35 -17.94 1.26 -16.72
N ASN A 36 -17.86 0.13 -16.03
CA ASN A 36 -17.90 -1.21 -16.64
C ASN A 36 -19.30 -1.86 -16.58
N GLY A 37 -20.32 -1.13 -16.11
CA GLY A 37 -21.70 -1.63 -16.01
C GLY A 37 -21.87 -2.82 -15.05
N LYS A 38 -21.07 -2.88 -13.98
CA LYS A 38 -21.06 -3.96 -12.98
C LYS A 38 -21.74 -3.52 -11.69
N LYS A 39 -22.27 -4.49 -10.94
CA LYS A 39 -22.90 -4.26 -9.63
C LYS A 39 -21.98 -4.63 -8.46
N SER A 40 -20.99 -5.49 -8.70
CA SER A 40 -20.06 -5.96 -7.67
C SER A 40 -18.70 -6.28 -8.24
N ILE A 41 -17.67 -6.25 -7.38
CA ILE A 41 -16.27 -6.57 -7.72
C ILE A 41 -16.17 -7.98 -8.34
N SER A 42 -16.96 -8.94 -7.85
CA SER A 42 -17.00 -10.31 -8.35
C SER A 42 -17.43 -10.45 -9.82
N GLN A 43 -18.03 -9.41 -10.41
CA GLN A 43 -18.46 -9.37 -11.81
C GLN A 43 -17.41 -8.76 -12.75
N LEU A 44 -16.31 -8.24 -12.21
CA LEU A 44 -15.22 -7.68 -13.01
C LEU A 44 -14.54 -8.78 -13.83
N SER A 45 -14.05 -8.41 -15.00
CA SER A 45 -13.09 -9.26 -15.73
C SER A 45 -11.72 -9.21 -15.07
N LYS A 46 -10.82 -10.15 -15.41
CA LYS A 46 -9.43 -10.11 -14.91
C LYS A 46 -8.72 -8.81 -15.27
N LYS A 47 -8.99 -8.28 -16.46
CA LYS A 47 -8.42 -7.02 -16.94
C LYS A 47 -8.94 -5.84 -16.12
N GLU A 48 -10.25 -5.72 -15.97
CA GLU A 48 -10.88 -4.66 -15.17
C GLU A 48 -10.40 -4.68 -13.70
N ALA A 49 -10.34 -5.87 -13.09
CA ALA A 49 -9.82 -6.04 -11.75
C ALA A 49 -8.34 -5.63 -11.63
N SER A 50 -7.53 -5.93 -12.64
CA SER A 50 -6.11 -5.53 -12.66
C SER A 50 -5.95 -4.02 -12.77
N GLU A 51 -6.77 -3.34 -13.56
CA GLU A 51 -6.77 -1.88 -13.65
C GLU A 51 -7.22 -1.24 -12.34
N LEU A 52 -8.27 -1.76 -11.70
CA LEU A 52 -8.70 -1.31 -10.38
C LEU A 52 -7.60 -1.49 -9.31
N ILE A 53 -6.91 -2.63 -9.32
CA ILE A 53 -5.78 -2.87 -8.42
C ILE A 53 -4.68 -1.82 -8.61
N LYS A 54 -4.33 -1.48 -9.85
CA LYS A 54 -3.33 -0.43 -10.13
C LYS A 54 -3.76 0.92 -9.56
N ILE A 55 -5.01 1.30 -9.74
CA ILE A 55 -5.56 2.55 -9.18
C ILE A 55 -5.43 2.55 -7.65
N LEU A 56 -5.89 1.48 -7.00
CA LEU A 56 -5.84 1.36 -5.54
C LEU A 56 -4.41 1.36 -4.99
N LEU A 57 -3.45 0.75 -5.71
CA LEU A 57 -2.04 0.72 -5.32
C LEU A 57 -1.39 2.11 -5.32
N GLN A 58 -1.85 3.02 -6.19
CA GLN A 58 -1.36 4.40 -6.25
C GLN A 58 -2.00 5.32 -5.21
N ARG A 59 -2.98 4.84 -4.44
CA ARG A 59 -3.57 5.65 -3.37
C ARG A 59 -2.57 5.83 -2.23
N PRO A 60 -2.47 7.05 -1.67
CA PRO A 60 -1.66 7.30 -0.49
C PRO A 60 -2.27 6.59 0.72
N THR A 61 -1.43 6.15 1.65
CA THR A 61 -1.80 5.64 2.96
C THR A 61 -0.77 6.07 4.00
N GLU A 62 -1.16 6.08 5.26
CA GLU A 62 -0.24 6.28 6.37
C GLU A 62 0.61 5.02 6.59
N TYR A 63 1.92 5.20 6.73
CA TYR A 63 2.88 4.18 7.14
C TYR A 63 3.59 4.62 8.43
N THR A 64 3.70 3.71 9.39
CA THR A 64 4.40 3.94 10.65
C THR A 64 5.70 3.17 10.64
N PHE A 65 6.82 3.88 10.73
CA PHE A 65 8.17 3.30 10.79
C PHE A 65 8.40 2.66 12.16
N ALA A 66 9.41 1.79 12.26
CA ALA A 66 9.77 1.11 13.51
C ALA A 66 10.04 2.07 14.69
N CYS A 67 10.58 3.26 14.40
CA CYS A 67 10.81 4.32 15.40
C CYS A 67 9.56 5.13 15.78
N GLY A 68 8.38 4.76 15.30
CA GLY A 68 7.10 5.43 15.55
C GLY A 68 6.83 6.67 14.69
N LYS A 69 7.81 7.13 13.89
CA LYS A 69 7.57 8.20 12.90
C LYS A 69 6.55 7.75 11.86
N LYS A 70 5.85 8.71 11.28
CA LYS A 70 4.80 8.46 10.28
C LYS A 70 5.08 9.21 8.98
N ALA A 71 4.75 8.60 7.85
CA ALA A 71 4.75 9.25 6.54
C ALA A 71 3.52 8.82 5.73
N ILE A 72 3.19 9.63 4.72
CA ILE A 72 2.19 9.27 3.72
C ILE A 72 2.93 8.71 2.52
N LEU A 73 2.67 7.45 2.18
CA LEU A 73 3.31 6.70 1.11
C LEU A 73 2.26 6.06 0.21
N HIS A 74 2.63 5.68 -1.00
CA HIS A 74 1.72 4.91 -1.86
C HIS A 74 1.57 3.50 -1.29
N LYS A 75 0.37 2.91 -1.36
CA LYS A 75 0.15 1.52 -0.90
C LYS A 75 1.09 0.53 -1.56
N GLN A 76 1.49 0.78 -2.80
CA GLN A 76 2.52 0.00 -3.49
C GLN A 76 3.85 -0.04 -2.72
N GLU A 77 4.31 1.10 -2.22
CA GLU A 77 5.54 1.20 -1.44
C GLU A 77 5.36 0.48 -0.09
N VAL A 78 4.26 0.76 0.60
CA VAL A 78 3.93 0.14 1.89
C VAL A 78 3.88 -1.39 1.77
N ASN A 79 3.20 -1.92 0.76
CA ASN A 79 3.15 -3.37 0.53
C ASN A 79 4.55 -3.94 0.21
N SER A 80 5.40 -3.20 -0.49
CA SER A 80 6.78 -3.61 -0.76
C SER A 80 7.59 -3.68 0.54
N TYR A 81 7.45 -2.69 1.41
CA TYR A 81 8.12 -2.66 2.71
C TYR A 81 7.63 -3.73 3.69
N HIS A 82 6.35 -4.14 3.62
CA HIS A 82 5.89 -5.30 4.39
C HIS A 82 6.58 -6.61 3.98
N VAL A 83 7.12 -6.70 2.76
CA VAL A 83 7.87 -7.87 2.27
C VAL A 83 9.37 -7.73 2.53
N LEU A 84 9.93 -6.53 2.27
CA LEU A 84 11.37 -6.27 2.40
C LEU A 84 11.80 -6.05 3.86
N GLY A 85 10.94 -5.44 4.67
CA GLY A 85 11.17 -5.16 6.09
C GLY A 85 11.40 -3.69 6.42
N ASP A 86 11.50 -3.41 7.72
CA ASP A 86 11.53 -2.05 8.26
C ASP A 86 12.83 -1.29 7.95
N ILE A 87 13.95 -1.99 7.76
CA ILE A 87 15.25 -1.38 7.41
C ILE A 87 15.16 -0.76 6.01
N ASP A 88 14.67 -1.52 5.02
CA ASP A 88 14.45 -1.01 3.65
C ASP A 88 13.47 0.17 3.65
N ALA A 89 12.39 0.08 4.43
CA ALA A 89 11.45 1.20 4.58
C ALA A 89 12.17 2.45 5.09
N CYS A 90 12.99 2.32 6.14
CA CYS A 90 13.75 3.43 6.71
C CYS A 90 14.78 4.01 5.73
N GLY A 91 15.47 3.17 4.96
CA GLY A 91 16.47 3.62 3.99
C GLY A 91 15.86 4.35 2.78
N HIS A 92 14.64 4.01 2.38
CA HIS A 92 14.04 4.56 1.17
C HIS A 92 13.01 5.66 1.40
N ALA A 93 12.23 5.57 2.49
CA ALA A 93 11.03 6.37 2.66
C ALA A 93 10.95 7.13 3.99
N CYS A 94 11.96 7.03 4.86
CA CYS A 94 11.87 7.70 6.15
C CYS A 94 11.74 9.22 5.99
N PRO A 95 10.76 9.87 6.67
CA PRO A 95 10.59 11.32 6.60
C PRO A 95 11.71 12.09 7.31
N ASP A 96 12.55 11.39 8.08
CA ASP A 96 13.67 12.00 8.77
C ASP A 96 14.84 12.26 7.82
N LYS A 97 15.01 13.53 7.46
CA LYS A 97 16.12 13.98 6.60
C LYS A 97 17.49 13.69 7.20
N ALA A 98 17.62 13.52 8.52
CA ALA A 98 18.89 13.18 9.15
C ALA A 98 19.35 11.75 8.82
N ILE A 99 18.43 10.86 8.46
CA ILE A 99 18.77 9.50 7.99
C ILE A 99 19.41 9.59 6.61
N ASN A 100 18.87 10.42 5.71
CA ASN A 100 19.37 10.62 4.34
C ASN A 100 19.64 9.28 3.59
N GLY A 101 18.78 8.30 3.81
CA GLY A 101 18.89 6.95 3.26
C GLY A 101 19.96 6.06 3.89
N ASP A 102 20.69 6.54 4.89
CA ASP A 102 21.60 5.74 5.71
C ASP A 102 20.96 5.47 7.07
N VAL A 103 20.42 4.26 7.20
CA VAL A 103 19.73 3.78 8.40
C VAL A 103 20.64 3.82 9.63
N ASN A 104 21.96 3.74 9.45
CA ASN A 104 22.93 3.84 10.54
C ASN A 104 22.95 5.22 11.20
N ASN A 105 22.43 6.26 10.55
CA ASN A 105 22.28 7.58 11.14
C ASN A 105 21.05 7.69 12.05
N CYS A 106 20.14 6.71 12.00
CA CYS A 106 18.94 6.70 12.83
C CYS A 106 19.25 6.31 14.29
N PRO A 107 18.92 7.14 15.29
CA PRO A 107 19.13 6.79 16.70
C PRO A 107 18.45 5.49 17.12
N PHE A 108 17.24 5.24 16.60
CA PHE A 108 16.49 4.01 16.89
C PHE A 108 17.25 2.74 16.49
N TRP A 109 17.87 2.75 15.31
CA TRP A 109 18.60 1.58 14.81
C TRP A 109 19.98 1.43 15.44
N LYS A 110 20.63 2.53 15.84
CA LYS A 110 21.90 2.49 16.60
C LYS A 110 21.78 1.78 17.94
N GLU A 111 20.64 1.92 18.61
CA GLU A 111 20.38 1.37 19.95
C GLU A 111 19.69 0.00 19.89
N HIS A 112 19.31 -0.48 18.70
CA HIS A 112 18.60 -1.74 18.55
C HIS A 112 19.54 -2.92 18.86
N PRO A 113 19.13 -3.93 19.65
CA PRO A 113 20.02 -4.99 20.17
C PRO A 113 20.66 -5.92 19.12
N ASN A 114 20.27 -5.78 17.85
CA ASN A 114 20.88 -6.43 16.69
C ASN A 114 21.41 -5.37 15.72
N GLY A 115 22.03 -4.30 16.24
CA GLY A 115 22.57 -3.21 15.42
C GLY A 115 23.33 -3.74 14.21
N ILE A 116 23.10 -3.10 13.05
CA ILE A 116 23.71 -3.48 11.76
C ILE A 116 25.23 -3.41 11.88
#